data_AF-K1TI33-F1
#
_entry.id   AF-K1TI33-F1
#
_cell.length_a   1.000
_cell.length_b   1.000
_cell.length_c   1.000
_cell.angle_alpha   90.00
_cell.angle_beta   90.00
_cell.angle_gamma   90.00
#
_symmetry.space_group_name_H-M   'P 1'
#
loop_
_entity.id
_entity.type
_entity.pdbx_description
1 polymer ?
#
loop_
_entity_poly.entity_id
_entity_poly.type
_entity_poly.pdbx_seq_one_letter_code
_entity_poly.pdbx_strand_id
1 'polypeptide(L)' 'MGKIVYLMGKSSSGKDTIFKELMKEGTMDLRTIVPYTTRPIRAGEENGVEYFFTDETGFQTLREQGKVIEDRAYNTV' A
#
# COMPACT_ATOMS: atom_id res chain seq x y z
N MET A 1 16.44 -4.92 -13.71
CA MET A 1 15.46 -3.88 -13.36
C MET A 1 14.22 -4.58 -12.82
N GLY A 2 13.79 -4.28 -11.58
CA GLY A 2 12.54 -4.84 -11.04
C GLY A 2 11.31 -4.24 -11.74
N LYS A 3 10.22 -4.99 -11.82
CA LYS A 3 8.94 -4.50 -12.37
C LYS A 3 7.97 -4.25 -11.23
N ILE A 4 7.27 -3.12 -11.27
CA ILE A 4 6.11 -2.85 -10.41
C ILE A 4 4.87 -3.33 -11.16
N VAL A 5 4.02 -4.09 -10.48
CA VAL A 5 2.74 -4.58 -11.02
C VAL A 5 1.62 -3.92 -10.23
N TYR A 6 0.65 -3.33 -10.94
CA TYR A 6 -0.47 -2.62 -10.34
C TYR A 6 -1.81 -3.16 -10.85
N LEU A 7 -2.70 -3.53 -9.92
CA LEU A 7 -4.03 -4.05 -10.22
C LEU A 7 -5.08 -2.94 -10.11
N MET A 8 -5.60 -2.50 -11.25
CA MET A 8 -6.60 -1.42 -11.34
C MET A 8 -8.00 -1.93 -11.71
N GLY A 9 -9.02 -1.18 -11.30
CA GLY A 9 -10.42 -1.47 -11.59
C GLY A 9 -11.36 -0.65 -10.71
N LYS A 10 -12.64 -0.59 -11.06
CA LYS A 10 -13.68 0.11 -10.28
C LYS A 10 -13.92 -0.54 -8.91
N SER A 11 -14.37 0.20 -7.90
CA SER A 11 -14.80 -0.39 -6.62
C SER A 11 -15.75 -1.59 -6.83
N SER A 12 -15.59 -2.63 -6.02
CA SER A 12 -16.32 -3.92 -6.12
C SER A 12 -16.07 -4.74 -7.39
N SER A 13 -15.00 -4.49 -8.15
CA SER A 13 -14.65 -5.29 -9.35
C SER A 13 -13.89 -6.60 -9.06
N GLY A 14 -13.70 -6.99 -7.80
CA GLY A 14 -13.00 -8.23 -7.43
C GLY A 14 -11.45 -8.16 -7.43
N LYS A 15 -10.85 -6.97 -7.49
CA LYS A 15 -9.37 -6.78 -7.45
C LYS A 15 -8.71 -7.51 -6.28
N ASP A 16 -9.28 -7.35 -5.08
CA ASP A 16 -8.69 -7.90 -3.86
C ASP A 16 -8.73 -9.43 -3.87
N THR A 17 -9.78 -10.02 -4.46
CA THR A 17 -9.89 -11.46 -4.65
C THR A 17 -8.80 -11.95 -5.60
N ILE A 18 -8.62 -11.29 -6.74
CA ILE A 18 -7.56 -11.62 -7.70
C ILE A 18 -6.19 -11.49 -7.04
N PHE A 19 -5.93 -10.40 -6.32
CA PHE A 19 -4.67 -10.17 -5.61
C PHE A 19 -4.37 -11.32 -4.64
N LYS A 20 -5.35 -11.75 -3.82
CA LYS A 20 -5.18 -12.84 -2.86
C LYS A 20 -4.87 -14.17 -3.54
N GLU A 21 -5.59 -14.51 -4.61
CA GLU A 21 -5.34 -15.75 -5.34
C GLU A 21 -3.96 -15.74 -6.01
N LEU A 22 -3.53 -14.62 -6.61
CA LEU A 22 -2.20 -14.48 -7.20
C LEU A 22 -1.07 -14.68 -6.19
N MET A 23 -1.20 -14.09 -5.00
CA MET A 23 -0.20 -14.26 -3.93
C MET A 23 -0.20 -15.69 -3.36
N LYS A 24 -1.35 -16.37 -3.35
CA LYS A 24 -1.48 -17.75 -2.89
C LYS A 24 -0.95 -18.77 -3.90
N GLU A 25 -1.12 -18.52 -5.19
CA GLU A 25 -0.67 -19.41 -6.27
C GLU A 25 0.85 -19.61 -6.22
N GLY A 26 1.61 -18.55 -5.89
CA GLY A 26 3.05 -18.63 -5.65
C GLY A 26 3.89 -19.02 -6.88
N THR A 27 3.28 -19.05 -8.07
CA THR A 27 3.95 -19.37 -9.34
C THR A 27 4.78 -18.21 -9.88
N MET A 28 4.58 -17.01 -9.35
CA MET A 28 5.33 -15.81 -9.68
C MET A 28 6.12 -15.32 -8.46
N ASP A 29 7.35 -14.83 -8.68
CA ASP A 29 8.14 -14.13 -7.67
C ASP A 29 7.62 -12.70 -7.46
N LEU A 30 6.41 -12.60 -6.92
CA LEU A 30 5.76 -11.35 -6.55
C LEU A 30 5.99 -11.07 -5.07
N ARG A 31 6.22 -9.79 -4.77
CA ARG A 31 6.27 -9.28 -3.39
C ARG A 31 5.23 -8.19 -3.22
N THR A 32 4.43 -8.31 -2.18
CA THR A 32 3.50 -7.25 -1.78
C THR A 32 4.28 -6.01 -1.38
N ILE A 33 3.89 -4.86 -1.91
CA ILE A 33 4.40 -3.57 -1.47
C ILE A 33 3.48 -3.08 -0.34
N VAL A 34 4.05 -2.90 0.85
CA VAL A 34 3.33 -2.32 1.99
C VAL A 34 3.41 -0.79 1.90
N PRO A 35 2.28 -0.08 1.70
CA PRO A 35 2.27 1.37 1.55
C PRO A 35 2.48 2.09 2.89
N TYR A 36 2.75 3.39 2.84
CA TYR A 36 2.76 4.27 4.01
C TYR A 36 1.40 4.95 4.19
N THR A 37 1.06 5.31 5.42
CA THR A 37 -0.13 6.11 5.72
C THR A 37 0.09 7.05 6.89
N THR A 38 -0.50 8.25 6.84
CA THR A 38 -0.57 9.19 7.97
C THR A 38 -1.79 8.95 8.87
N ARG A 39 -2.68 8.04 8.47
CA ARG A 39 -3.83 7.62 9.29
C ARG A 39 -3.32 6.94 10.57
N PRO A 40 -3.92 7.21 11.74
CA PRO A 40 -3.65 6.45 12.94
C PRO A 40 -3.93 4.95 12.77
N ILE A 41 -3.10 4.12 13.41
CA ILE A 41 -3.29 2.68 13.48
C ILE A 41 -4.62 2.33 14.19
N ARG A 42 -5.37 1.38 13.65
CA ARG A 42 -6.62 0.86 14.25
C ARG A 42 -6.36 -0.42 15.03
N ALA A 43 -7.30 -0.79 15.89
CA ALA A 43 -7.23 -2.04 16.65
C ALA A 43 -7.10 -3.25 15.69
N GLY A 44 -6.07 -4.06 15.91
CA GLY A 44 -5.78 -5.25 15.11
C GLY A 44 -4.88 -5.02 13.89
N GLU A 45 -4.50 -3.79 13.58
CA GLU A 45 -3.48 -3.50 12.56
C GLU A 45 -2.08 -3.58 13.16
N GLU A 46 -1.09 -3.90 12.33
CA GLU A 46 0.32 -3.97 12.71
C GLU A 46 1.20 -3.17 11.74
N ASN A 47 2.16 -2.43 12.29
CA ASN A 47 3.07 -1.62 11.49
C ASN A 47 3.99 -2.49 10.61
N GLY A 48 3.96 -2.26 9.31
CA GLY A 48 4.70 -3.04 8.31
C GLY A 48 3.92 -4.24 7.77
N VAL A 49 2.67 -4.46 8.21
CA VAL A 49 1.78 -5.49 7.65
C VAL A 49 0.78 -4.85 6.69
N GLU A 50 -0.17 -4.06 7.19
CA GLU A 50 -1.13 -3.35 6.33
C GLU A 50 -0.53 -2.06 5.76
N TYR A 51 0.14 -1.30 6.62
CA TYR A 51 0.81 -0.05 6.29
C TYR A 51 2.06 0.12 7.14
N PHE A 52 3.02 0.90 6.65
CA PHE A 52 3.93 1.63 7.52
C PHE A 52 3.23 2.90 8.00
N PHE A 53 2.91 2.96 9.28
CA PHE A 53 2.24 4.10 9.89
C PHE A 53 3.27 5.18 10.20
N THR A 54 3.01 6.40 9.72
CA THR A 54 3.86 7.57 9.93
C THR A 54 2.98 8.78 10.27
N ASP A 55 3.58 9.91 10.60
CA ASP A 55 2.87 11.18 10.77
C ASP A 55 3.11 12.10 9.56
N GLU A 56 2.52 13.30 9.58
CA GLU A 56 2.68 14.27 8.49
C GLU A 56 4.16 14.63 8.28
N THR A 57 4.92 14.78 9.36
CA THR A 57 6.36 15.08 9.31
C THR A 57 7.14 13.98 8.60
N GLY A 58 6.89 12.73 8.93
CA GLY A 58 7.52 11.57 8.31
C GLY A 58 7.14 11.41 6.84
N PHE A 59 5.88 11.69 6.50
CA PHE A 59 5.43 11.74 5.10
C PHE A 59 6.17 12.81 4.29
N GLN A 60 6.27 14.04 4.79
CA GLN A 60 7.01 15.11 4.11
C GLN A 60 8.49 14.75 3.95
N THR A 61 9.10 14.14 4.96
CA THR A 61 10.49 13.65 4.90
C THR A 61 10.67 12.62 3.77
N LEU A 62 9.75 11.67 3.62
CA LEU A 62 9.79 10.67 2.53
C LEU A 62 9.66 11.33 1.15
N ARG A 63 8.80 12.34 1.04
CA ARG A 63 8.61 13.11 -0.20
C ARG A 63 9.87 13.87 -0.58
N GLU A 64 10.48 14.60 0.35
CA GLU A 64 11.72 15.36 0.13
C GLU A 64 12.88 14.45 -0.29
N GLN A 65 12.92 13.22 0.23
CA GLN A 65 13.91 12.21 -0.16
C GLN A 65 13.64 11.56 -1.52
N GLY A 66 12.57 11.92 -2.23
CA GLY A 66 12.20 11.30 -3.51
C GLY A 66 11.77 9.83 -3.38
N LYS A 67 11.30 9.41 -2.19
CA LYS A 67 10.89 8.02 -1.91
C LYS A 67 9.40 7.75 -2.13
N VAL A 68 8.63 8.76 -2.54
CA VAL A 68 7.19 8.65 -2.82
C VAL A 68 6.98 8.63 -4.33
N ILE A 69 6.41 7.53 -4.83
CA ILE A 69 6.08 7.35 -6.26
C ILE A 69 4.68 7.92 -6.56
N GLU A 70 3.74 7.76 -5.63
CA GLU A 70 2.36 8.25 -5.71
C GLU A 70 1.85 8.53 -4.29
N ASP A 71 1.03 9.58 -4.13
CA ASP A 71 0.30 9.88 -2.90
C ASP A 71 -1.18 10.21 -3.18
N ARG A 72 -2.02 10.04 -2.15
CA ARG A 72 -3.43 10.42 -2.21
C ARG A 72 -3.94 10.76 -0.82
N ALA A 73 -4.65 11.87 -0.71
CA ALA A 73 -5.35 12.27 0.52
C ALA A 73 -6.80 11.77 0.53
N TYR A 74 -7.24 11.28 1.69
CA TYR A 74 -8.64 10.96 1.96
C TYR A 74 -9.09 11.77 3.17
N ASN A 75 -9.95 12.77 2.94
CA ASN A 75 -10.54 13.57 3.99
C ASN A 75 -11.80 12.86 4.49
N THR A 76 -11.63 11.86 5.35
CA THR A 76 -12.75 11.18 5.99
C THR A 76 -13.12 11.91 7.28
N VAL A 77 -14.40 12.29 7.41
CA VAL A 77 -15.03 12.75 8.66
C VAL A 77 -15.14 11.63 9.68
#